data_AF-A0A7C5GJC5-F1
#
_entry.id   AF-A0A7C5GJC5-F1
#
_cell.length_a   1.000
_cell.length_b   1.000
_cell.length_c   1.000
_cell.angle_alpha   90.00
_cell.angle_beta   90.00
_cell.angle_gamma   90.00
#
_symmetry.space_group_name_H-M   'P 1'
#
loop_
_entity.id
_entity.type
_entity.pdbx_description
1 polymer ?
#
loop_
_entity_poly.entity_id
_entity_poly.type
_entity_poly.pdbx_seq_one_letter_code
_entity_poly.pdbx_strand_id
1 'polypeptide(L)'
;MLQFTTFAQISGSKTIGGSGADYSSISAAVAALNSSGVNGPVVFNIASGTYTGNFTINNISGASSTNTITFQSTNHDSSLVLVQSASSSSSNYNFVAKLNAAKYINFKWMTFERTGTDNNATVVELAGVCNHNSFEHCVLKNNSTSSSAFSTSLVYGSNTGNNISYITFNNNLFQNGSIGIYMQGGSSTSLNAGAVINNNVFSNQYRWVVALYYQD
;
A
#
# COMPACT_ATOMS: atom_id res chain seq x y z
N MET A 1 33.15 -14.57 -18.35
CA MET A 1 32.40 -15.17 -17.23
C MET A 1 31.29 -14.19 -16.91
N LEU A 2 30.03 -14.46 -17.29
CA LEU A 2 28.91 -13.65 -16.80
C LEU A 2 28.80 -13.90 -15.31
N GLN A 3 29.15 -12.92 -14.49
CA GLN A 3 28.95 -12.97 -13.06
C GLN A 3 27.45 -12.76 -12.81
N PHE A 4 26.72 -13.86 -12.59
CA PHE A 4 25.36 -13.78 -12.07
C PHE A 4 25.45 -13.40 -10.60
N THR A 5 25.15 -12.15 -10.27
CA THR A 5 24.95 -11.74 -8.88
C THR A 5 23.65 -12.38 -8.40
N THR A 6 23.76 -13.52 -7.72
CA THR A 6 22.63 -14.15 -7.05
C THR A 6 22.39 -13.40 -5.74
N PHE A 7 21.32 -12.61 -5.66
CA PHE A 7 20.86 -12.09 -4.37
C PHE A 7 20.18 -13.23 -3.60
N ALA A 8 20.55 -13.40 -2.33
CA ALA A 8 19.85 -14.33 -1.45
C ALA A 8 18.40 -13.84 -1.26
N GLN A 9 17.43 -14.73 -1.48
CA GLN A 9 16.02 -14.40 -1.27
C GLN A 9 15.76 -14.10 0.21
N ILE A 10 14.77 -13.25 0.47
CA ILE A 10 14.47 -12.77 1.82
C ILE A 10 13.53 -13.75 2.53
N SER A 11 13.78 -13.99 3.83
CA SER A 11 12.88 -14.72 4.73
C SER A 11 13.10 -14.27 6.17
N GLY A 12 12.12 -14.59 7.03
CA GLY A 12 12.18 -14.35 8.47
C GLY A 12 11.89 -12.91 8.87
N SER A 13 12.23 -12.59 10.11
CA SER A 13 12.10 -11.23 10.65
C SER A 13 13.23 -10.34 10.14
N LYS A 14 12.87 -9.14 9.70
CA LYS A 14 13.76 -8.06 9.28
C LYS A 14 13.39 -6.78 10.02
N THR A 15 14.34 -5.88 10.16
CA THR A 15 14.19 -4.60 10.86
C THR A 15 14.36 -3.43 9.90
N ILE A 16 13.53 -2.40 10.05
CA ILE A 16 13.63 -1.17 9.24
C ILE A 16 13.74 0.04 10.16
N GLY A 17 14.78 0.84 9.95
CA GLY A 17 15.06 2.05 10.70
C GLY A 17 15.63 1.79 12.10
N GLY A 18 16.32 2.79 12.64
CA GLY A 18 17.11 2.65 13.87
C GLY A 18 18.55 2.20 13.59
N SER A 19 19.40 2.26 14.62
CA SER A 19 20.80 1.85 14.53
C SER A 19 20.92 0.32 14.44
N GLY A 20 21.67 -0.18 13.46
CA GLY A 20 21.90 -1.62 13.27
C GLY A 20 20.74 -2.38 12.61
N ALA A 21 19.73 -1.70 12.07
CA ALA A 21 18.63 -2.34 11.36
C ALA A 21 19.08 -2.99 10.04
N ASP A 22 18.39 -4.05 9.61
CA ASP A 22 18.64 -4.73 8.33
C ASP A 22 18.49 -3.78 7.13
N TYR A 23 17.56 -2.82 7.23
CA TYR A 23 17.34 -1.79 6.23
C TYR A 23 17.22 -0.41 6.89
N SER A 24 17.85 0.59 6.30
CA SER A 24 17.78 1.98 6.79
C SER A 24 16.44 2.66 6.48
N SER A 25 15.67 2.17 5.51
CA SER A 25 14.41 2.76 5.07
C SER A 25 13.46 1.73 4.46
N ILE A 26 12.17 2.07 4.38
CA ILE A 26 11.15 1.24 3.72
C ILE A 26 11.50 1.05 2.24
N SER A 27 11.94 2.11 1.54
CA SER A 27 12.33 2.02 0.13
C SER A 27 13.51 1.08 -0.09
N ALA A 28 14.48 1.01 0.83
CA ALA A 28 15.58 0.04 0.75
C ALA A 28 15.10 -1.41 0.91
N ALA A 29 14.20 -1.67 1.86
CA ALA A 29 13.58 -2.99 2.03
C ALA A 29 12.76 -3.40 0.80
N VAL A 30 11.96 -2.48 0.26
CA VAL A 30 11.16 -2.70 -0.95
C VAL A 30 12.05 -2.94 -2.18
N ALA A 31 13.16 -2.21 -2.33
CA ALA A 31 14.12 -2.44 -3.40
C ALA A 31 14.71 -3.87 -3.33
N ALA A 32 15.05 -4.34 -2.12
CA ALA A 32 15.55 -5.69 -1.91
C ALA A 32 14.49 -6.77 -2.22
N LEU A 33 13.22 -6.56 -1.83
CA LEU A 33 12.13 -7.46 -2.21
C LEU A 33 11.96 -7.53 -3.73
N ASN A 34 11.94 -6.39 -4.40
CA ASN A 34 11.77 -6.31 -5.84
C ASN A 34 12.92 -6.99 -6.61
N SER A 35 14.15 -6.96 -6.08
CA SER A 35 15.31 -7.57 -6.73
C SER A 35 15.51 -9.04 -6.39
N SER A 36 15.19 -9.45 -5.16
CA SER A 36 15.60 -10.74 -4.60
C SER A 36 14.43 -11.71 -4.39
N GLY A 37 13.19 -11.21 -4.32
CA GLY A 37 12.06 -12.03 -3.95
C GLY A 37 12.15 -12.59 -2.52
N VAL A 38 11.31 -13.57 -2.23
CA VAL A 38 11.24 -14.26 -0.94
C VAL A 38 11.31 -15.77 -1.10
N ASN A 39 11.89 -16.47 -0.13
CA ASN A 39 11.90 -17.95 -0.05
C ASN A 39 11.19 -18.49 1.20
N GLY A 40 10.54 -17.61 1.96
CA GLY A 40 9.77 -17.90 3.15
C GLY A 40 8.93 -16.69 3.53
N PRO A 41 8.09 -16.78 4.57
CA PRO A 41 7.38 -15.61 5.09
C PRO A 41 8.38 -14.55 5.58
N VAL A 42 8.05 -13.28 5.34
CA VAL A 42 8.87 -12.13 5.74
C VAL A 42 8.04 -11.19 6.60
N VAL A 43 8.62 -10.75 7.72
CA VAL A 43 8.05 -9.68 8.56
C VAL A 43 9.07 -8.58 8.73
N PHE A 44 8.77 -7.39 8.22
CA PHE A 44 9.51 -6.17 8.46
C PHE A 44 8.95 -5.45 9.70
N ASN A 45 9.70 -5.48 10.79
CA ASN A 45 9.45 -4.73 12.01
C ASN A 45 10.06 -3.34 11.88
N ILE A 46 9.22 -2.31 11.86
CA ILE A 46 9.59 -0.94 11.56
C ILE A 46 9.66 -0.16 12.87
N ALA A 47 10.83 0.42 13.14
CA ALA A 47 11.06 1.27 14.29
C ALA A 47 10.20 2.55 14.19
N SER A 48 9.88 3.15 15.34
CA SER A 48 9.15 4.42 15.37
C SER A 48 9.92 5.51 14.62
N GLY A 49 9.21 6.29 13.81
CA GLY A 49 9.81 7.37 13.04
C GLY A 49 8.98 7.81 11.83
N THR A 50 9.49 8.84 11.16
CA THR A 50 8.93 9.38 9.92
C THR A 50 9.78 8.94 8.73
N TYR A 51 9.16 8.25 7.79
CA TYR A 51 9.76 7.72 6.57
C TYR A 51 9.23 8.51 5.38
N THR A 52 10.05 9.44 4.87
CA THR A 52 9.66 10.29 3.74
C THR A 52 10.03 9.63 2.41
N GLY A 53 9.08 9.57 1.49
CA GLY A 53 9.27 9.07 0.15
C GLY A 53 8.06 8.29 -0.36
N ASN A 54 8.15 7.88 -1.61
CA ASN A 54 7.23 6.93 -2.20
C ASN A 54 7.95 5.62 -2.49
N PHE A 55 7.19 4.53 -2.56
CA PHE A 55 7.72 3.22 -2.94
C PHE A 55 6.70 2.42 -3.74
N THR A 56 7.23 1.54 -4.60
CA THR A 56 6.43 0.62 -5.41
C THR A 56 6.85 -0.81 -5.10
N ILE A 57 5.90 -1.61 -4.64
CA ILE A 57 6.07 -3.06 -4.48
C ILE A 57 5.52 -3.70 -5.76
N ASN A 58 6.38 -4.41 -6.49
CA ASN A 58 5.97 -5.13 -7.69
C ASN A 58 5.45 -6.53 -7.33
N ASN A 59 5.16 -7.37 -8.33
CA ASN A 59 4.96 -8.79 -8.10
C ASN A 59 6.25 -9.43 -7.55
N ILE A 60 6.23 -9.85 -6.29
CA ILE A 60 7.41 -10.38 -5.61
C ILE A 60 7.55 -11.88 -5.89
N SER A 61 8.69 -12.28 -6.46
CA SER A 61 8.98 -13.69 -6.72
C SER A 61 8.96 -14.50 -5.41
N GLY A 62 8.26 -15.63 -5.40
CA GLY A 62 8.12 -16.51 -4.24
C GLY A 62 7.06 -16.11 -3.23
N ALA A 63 6.41 -14.95 -3.37
CA ALA A 63 5.29 -14.56 -2.52
C ALA A 63 4.07 -15.46 -2.76
N SER A 64 3.44 -15.90 -1.68
CA SER A 64 2.31 -16.85 -1.72
C SER A 64 1.46 -16.73 -0.46
N SER A 65 0.38 -17.50 -0.37
CA SER A 65 -0.41 -17.64 0.85
C SER A 65 0.40 -18.19 2.04
N THR A 66 1.51 -18.89 1.78
CA THR A 66 2.46 -19.36 2.81
C THR A 66 3.58 -18.35 3.04
N ASN A 67 4.09 -17.74 1.96
CA ASN A 67 5.22 -16.80 2.00
C ASN A 67 4.69 -15.36 1.91
N THR A 68 3.93 -14.95 2.91
CA THR A 68 3.41 -13.57 2.99
C THR A 68 4.50 -12.59 3.36
N ILE A 69 4.34 -11.34 2.94
CA ILE A 69 5.23 -10.23 3.28
C ILE A 69 4.47 -9.23 4.13
N THR A 70 4.88 -9.04 5.38
CA THR A 70 4.22 -8.12 6.31
C THR A 70 5.13 -6.96 6.65
N PHE A 71 4.62 -5.74 6.58
CA PHE A 71 5.24 -4.52 7.11
C PHE A 71 4.44 -4.08 8.33
N GLN A 72 5.09 -3.92 9.48
CA GLN A 72 4.41 -3.53 10.70
C GLN A 72 5.24 -2.62 11.59
N SER A 73 4.58 -1.73 12.34
CA SER A 73 5.22 -1.06 13.47
C SER A 73 5.66 -2.08 14.52
N THR A 74 6.90 -1.98 14.99
CA THR A 74 7.42 -2.83 16.07
C THR A 74 6.59 -2.71 17.35
N ASN A 75 5.97 -1.55 17.58
CA ASN A 75 5.19 -1.25 18.79
C ASN A 75 3.69 -1.51 18.63
N HIS A 76 3.24 -2.02 17.48
CA HIS A 76 1.81 -2.25 17.16
C HIS A 76 0.94 -1.01 17.45
N ASP A 77 1.47 0.16 17.12
CA ASP A 77 0.80 1.45 17.23
C ASP A 77 0.97 2.20 15.91
N SER A 78 -0.15 2.52 15.28
CA SER A 78 -0.20 3.19 13.98
C SER A 78 0.27 4.63 14.00
N SER A 79 0.28 5.28 15.17
CA SER A 79 0.75 6.67 15.33
C SER A 79 2.27 6.79 15.30
N LEU A 80 3.01 5.69 15.50
CA LEU A 80 4.46 5.72 15.70
C LEU A 80 5.28 5.51 14.42
N VAL A 81 4.69 4.97 13.36
CA VAL A 81 5.35 4.79 12.06
C VAL A 81 4.58 5.58 11.01
N LEU A 82 5.12 6.74 10.66
CA LEU A 82 4.54 7.63 9.65
C LEU A 82 5.30 7.50 8.33
N VAL A 83 4.62 7.02 7.30
CA VAL A 83 5.12 7.01 5.93
C VAL A 83 4.47 8.15 5.18
N GLN A 84 5.26 9.09 4.67
CA GLN A 84 4.71 10.30 4.05
C GLN A 84 5.39 10.69 2.74
N SER A 85 4.61 11.29 1.84
CA SER A 85 5.12 12.00 0.68
C SER A 85 4.25 13.21 0.36
N ALA A 86 4.83 14.30 -0.11
CA ALA A 86 4.07 15.49 -0.49
C ALA A 86 3.25 15.25 -1.75
N SER A 87 2.04 15.81 -1.79
CA SER A 87 1.19 15.94 -2.98
C SER A 87 2.02 16.47 -4.16
N SER A 88 1.58 16.20 -5.39
CA SER A 88 2.30 16.63 -6.58
C SER A 88 1.38 17.25 -7.62
N SER A 89 1.91 18.16 -8.42
CA SER A 89 1.30 18.59 -9.68
C SER A 89 1.44 17.52 -10.78
N SER A 90 2.39 16.58 -10.66
CA SER A 90 2.61 15.48 -11.60
C SER A 90 1.83 14.23 -11.21
N SER A 91 1.19 13.60 -12.19
CA SER A 91 0.51 12.31 -12.02
C SER A 91 1.47 11.13 -11.84
N ASN A 92 2.75 11.27 -12.23
CA ASN A 92 3.75 10.19 -12.16
C ASN A 92 4.09 9.77 -10.72
N TYR A 93 3.83 10.64 -9.74
CA TYR A 93 4.13 10.41 -8.32
C TYR A 93 2.88 10.58 -7.44
N ASN A 94 1.73 10.10 -7.94
CA ASN A 94 0.46 10.17 -7.23
C ASN A 94 0.26 9.02 -6.23
N PHE A 95 1.20 8.78 -5.32
CA PHE A 95 1.09 7.76 -4.27
C PHE A 95 2.13 7.95 -3.16
N VAL A 96 1.85 7.38 -1.99
CA VAL A 96 2.87 7.01 -1.01
C VAL A 96 3.32 5.57 -1.28
N ALA A 97 2.36 4.65 -1.35
CA ALA A 97 2.59 3.24 -1.61
C ALA A 97 1.86 2.82 -2.89
N LYS A 98 2.59 2.22 -3.83
CA LYS A 98 2.01 1.59 -5.02
C LYS A 98 2.20 0.07 -4.94
N LEU A 99 1.11 -0.66 -5.04
CA LEU A 99 1.11 -2.12 -5.18
C LEU A 99 0.87 -2.46 -6.65
N ASN A 100 1.94 -2.78 -7.37
CA ASN A 100 1.93 -3.03 -8.82
C ASN A 100 2.01 -4.52 -9.13
N ALA A 101 0.86 -5.14 -9.38
CA ALA A 101 0.70 -6.59 -9.47
C ALA A 101 1.22 -7.35 -8.22
N ALA A 102 1.34 -6.64 -7.09
CA ALA A 102 1.80 -7.22 -5.83
C ALA A 102 0.74 -8.13 -5.24
N LYS A 103 1.18 -9.19 -4.55
CA LYS A 103 0.31 -10.17 -3.92
C LYS A 103 0.86 -10.58 -2.56
N TYR A 104 -0.04 -10.90 -1.63
CA TYR A 104 0.30 -11.36 -0.28
C TYR A 104 1.13 -10.35 0.53
N ILE A 105 0.86 -9.04 0.31
CA ILE A 105 1.44 -7.94 1.05
C ILE A 105 0.47 -7.48 2.14
N ASN A 106 0.96 -7.41 3.36
CA ASN A 106 0.18 -6.98 4.52
C ASN A 106 0.84 -5.75 5.17
N PHE A 107 0.08 -4.69 5.39
CA PHE A 107 0.51 -3.53 6.18
C PHE A 107 -0.26 -3.51 7.49
N LYS A 108 0.45 -3.38 8.61
CA LYS A 108 -0.17 -3.38 9.95
C LYS A 108 0.34 -2.26 10.83
N TRP A 109 -0.56 -1.57 11.54
CA TRP A 109 -0.16 -0.58 12.57
C TRP A 109 0.77 0.51 12.04
N MET A 110 0.41 1.15 10.92
CA MET A 110 1.21 2.22 10.30
C MET A 110 0.32 3.35 9.79
N THR A 111 0.86 4.56 9.69
CA THR A 111 0.20 5.70 9.04
C THR A 111 0.79 5.94 7.65
N PHE A 112 -0.07 6.12 6.66
CA PHE A 112 0.28 6.57 5.32
C PHE A 112 -0.33 7.95 5.06
N GLU A 113 0.49 8.92 4.69
CA GLU A 113 0.07 10.30 4.54
C GLU A 113 0.55 10.95 3.24
N ARG A 114 -0.39 11.55 2.50
CA ARG A 114 -0.06 12.56 1.49
C ARG A 114 -0.17 13.95 2.09
N THR A 115 0.96 14.63 2.23
CA THR A 115 1.01 16.03 2.72
C THR A 115 0.80 17.02 1.57
N GLY A 116 0.78 18.34 1.82
CA GLY A 116 0.58 19.35 0.78
C GLY A 116 -0.88 19.48 0.31
N THR A 117 -1.12 20.25 -0.76
CA THR A 117 -2.48 20.59 -1.26
C THR A 117 -2.62 20.52 -2.79
N ASP A 118 -1.69 19.87 -3.48
CA ASP A 118 -1.75 19.72 -4.94
C ASP A 118 -2.80 18.68 -5.38
N ASN A 119 -3.06 18.64 -6.69
CA ASN A 119 -4.13 17.86 -7.31
C ASN A 119 -3.88 16.34 -7.33
N ASN A 120 -2.67 15.87 -7.07
CA ASN A 120 -2.34 14.44 -7.00
C ASN A 120 -1.96 14.10 -5.56
N ALA A 121 -2.90 13.53 -4.81
CA ALA A 121 -2.80 13.22 -3.40
C ALA A 121 -3.34 11.82 -3.04
N THR A 122 -3.27 10.87 -3.98
CA THR A 122 -3.59 9.46 -3.68
C THR A 122 -2.60 8.88 -2.69
N VAL A 123 -3.07 8.13 -1.69
CA VAL A 123 -2.20 7.56 -0.64
C VAL A 123 -1.70 6.18 -1.06
N VAL A 124 -2.62 5.29 -1.42
CA VAL A 124 -2.35 3.94 -1.90
C VAL A 124 -2.88 3.76 -3.31
N GLU A 125 -2.00 3.38 -4.24
CA GLU A 125 -2.37 2.99 -5.59
C GLU A 125 -2.33 1.46 -5.72
N LEU A 126 -3.43 0.88 -6.18
CA LEU A 126 -3.53 -0.54 -6.54
C LEU A 126 -3.50 -0.64 -8.07
N ALA A 127 -2.45 -1.26 -8.61
CA ALA A 127 -2.20 -1.32 -10.05
C ALA A 127 -1.85 -2.75 -10.50
N GLY A 128 -2.02 -3.05 -11.80
CA GLY A 128 -1.84 -4.39 -12.34
C GLY A 128 -2.84 -5.42 -11.79
N VAL A 129 -2.46 -6.71 -11.85
CA VAL A 129 -3.21 -7.83 -11.24
C VAL A 129 -2.81 -7.94 -9.77
N CYS A 130 -3.38 -7.06 -8.94
CA CYS A 130 -3.03 -6.86 -7.54
C CYS A 130 -4.01 -7.62 -6.64
N ASN A 131 -3.59 -8.70 -5.99
CA ASN A 131 -4.51 -9.60 -5.28
C ASN A 131 -4.00 -10.03 -3.90
N HIS A 132 -4.91 -10.35 -2.97
CA HIS A 132 -4.59 -10.86 -1.63
C HIS A 132 -3.67 -9.92 -0.83
N ASN A 133 -3.97 -8.62 -0.84
CA ASN A 133 -3.23 -7.64 -0.06
C ASN A 133 -4.12 -7.09 1.05
N SER A 134 -3.51 -6.72 2.18
CA SER A 134 -4.25 -6.25 3.34
C SER A 134 -3.65 -5.00 3.98
N PHE A 135 -4.54 -4.19 4.54
CA PHE A 135 -4.23 -3.07 5.42
C PHE A 135 -5.05 -3.28 6.69
N GLU A 136 -4.36 -3.41 7.81
CA GLU A 136 -4.96 -3.72 9.10
C GLU A 136 -4.47 -2.75 10.18
N HIS A 137 -5.38 -2.12 10.92
CA HIS A 137 -4.99 -1.15 11.96
C HIS A 137 -4.10 0.00 11.44
N CYS A 138 -4.28 0.39 10.18
CA CYS A 138 -3.56 1.50 9.57
C CYS A 138 -4.35 2.80 9.62
N VAL A 139 -3.64 3.92 9.45
CA VAL A 139 -4.24 5.22 9.15
C VAL A 139 -3.88 5.57 7.71
N LEU A 140 -4.87 5.90 6.89
CA LEU A 140 -4.69 6.38 5.52
C LEU A 140 -5.28 7.79 5.43
N LYS A 141 -4.45 8.79 5.14
CA LYS A 141 -4.91 10.18 5.11
C LYS A 141 -4.22 11.03 4.05
N ASN A 142 -4.92 12.06 3.59
CA ASN A 142 -4.34 13.17 2.86
C ASN A 142 -4.96 14.49 3.34
N ASN A 143 -4.62 15.62 2.72
CA ASN A 143 -5.15 16.93 3.10
C ASN A 143 -6.35 17.40 2.25
N SER A 144 -6.88 16.56 1.37
CA SER A 144 -7.93 16.95 0.44
C SER A 144 -9.31 16.88 1.10
N THR A 145 -9.97 18.02 1.30
CA THR A 145 -11.28 18.09 1.99
C THR A 145 -12.41 18.63 1.10
N SER A 146 -12.09 19.15 -0.09
CA SER A 146 -13.05 19.80 -1.00
C SER A 146 -12.93 19.36 -2.48
N SER A 147 -12.04 18.42 -2.78
CA SER A 147 -11.82 17.93 -4.15
C SER A 147 -12.78 16.81 -4.50
N SER A 148 -13.31 16.81 -5.73
CA SER A 148 -14.06 15.67 -6.30
C SER A 148 -13.20 14.77 -7.20
N ALA A 149 -11.91 15.07 -7.34
CA ALA A 149 -11.01 14.39 -8.28
C ALA A 149 -10.55 13.02 -7.76
N PHE A 150 -10.55 12.01 -8.63
CA PHE A 150 -10.08 10.66 -8.30
C PHE A 150 -8.60 10.62 -7.88
N SER A 151 -7.78 11.54 -8.41
CA SER A 151 -6.36 11.70 -8.05
C SER A 151 -6.12 12.13 -6.60
N THR A 152 -7.17 12.37 -5.82
CA THR A 152 -7.11 12.71 -4.39
C THR A 152 -7.84 11.69 -3.51
N SER A 153 -8.11 10.49 -4.04
CA SER A 153 -8.68 9.36 -3.28
C SER A 153 -7.64 8.75 -2.34
N LEU A 154 -8.00 8.30 -1.14
CA LEU A 154 -7.05 7.66 -0.24
C LEU A 154 -6.54 6.34 -0.81
N VAL A 155 -7.45 5.46 -1.25
CA VAL A 155 -7.14 4.27 -2.03
C VAL A 155 -7.71 4.42 -3.43
N TYR A 156 -6.87 4.19 -4.44
CA TYR A 156 -7.28 4.19 -5.83
C TYR A 156 -6.82 2.92 -6.53
N GLY A 157 -7.78 2.10 -6.96
CA GLY A 157 -7.55 0.93 -7.81
C GLY A 157 -8.48 0.96 -9.00
N SER A 158 -7.99 1.42 -10.15
CA SER A 158 -8.76 1.44 -11.40
C SER A 158 -7.94 0.77 -12.47
N ASN A 159 -8.39 -0.36 -13.00
CA ASN A 159 -7.63 -1.04 -14.03
C ASN A 159 -8.55 -1.64 -15.08
N THR A 160 -8.56 -1.02 -16.27
CA THR A 160 -9.25 -1.57 -17.44
C THR A 160 -8.53 -2.84 -17.88
N GLY A 161 -9.10 -4.01 -17.58
CA GLY A 161 -8.63 -5.31 -18.05
C GLY A 161 -7.84 -6.17 -17.06
N ASN A 162 -7.63 -5.73 -15.81
CA ASN A 162 -6.97 -6.52 -14.77
C ASN A 162 -7.83 -6.58 -13.50
N ASN A 163 -7.83 -7.72 -12.81
CA ASN A 163 -8.61 -7.89 -11.59
C ASN A 163 -7.76 -7.47 -10.36
N ILE A 164 -8.33 -6.61 -9.53
CA ILE A 164 -7.83 -6.21 -8.20
C ILE A 164 -8.73 -6.87 -7.17
N SER A 165 -8.39 -8.08 -6.72
CA SER A 165 -9.27 -8.96 -5.95
C SER A 165 -8.69 -9.33 -4.60
N TYR A 166 -9.53 -9.72 -3.64
CA TYR A 166 -9.14 -10.15 -2.31
C TYR A 166 -8.33 -9.08 -1.57
N ILE A 167 -8.74 -7.83 -1.72
CA ILE A 167 -8.17 -6.69 -1.00
C ILE A 167 -8.93 -6.52 0.30
N THR A 168 -8.20 -6.52 1.42
CA THR A 168 -8.76 -6.39 2.75
C THR A 168 -8.36 -5.06 3.39
N PHE A 169 -9.34 -4.30 3.84
CA PHE A 169 -9.19 -3.17 4.74
C PHE A 169 -9.93 -3.51 6.02
N ASN A 170 -9.20 -3.72 7.12
CA ASN A 170 -9.80 -4.06 8.41
C ASN A 170 -9.27 -3.17 9.55
N ASN A 171 -10.16 -2.64 10.40
CA ASN A 171 -9.78 -1.81 11.56
C ASN A 171 -8.95 -0.56 11.22
N ASN A 172 -9.12 0.05 10.05
CA ASN A 172 -8.35 1.23 9.65
C ASN A 172 -9.10 2.53 9.92
N LEU A 173 -8.35 3.63 10.00
CA LEU A 173 -8.86 4.99 9.94
C LEU A 173 -8.56 5.59 8.56
N PHE A 174 -9.60 6.05 7.87
CA PHE A 174 -9.52 6.80 6.61
C PHE A 174 -9.94 8.25 6.86
N GLN A 175 -9.02 9.19 6.65
CA GLN A 175 -9.26 10.60 6.96
C GLN A 175 -9.04 11.50 5.74
N ASN A 176 -10.03 12.35 5.47
CA ASN A 176 -10.11 13.26 4.33
C ASN A 176 -10.17 12.50 2.99
N GLY A 177 -9.65 13.08 1.91
CA GLY A 177 -9.68 12.55 0.56
C GLY A 177 -10.97 12.87 -0.18
N SER A 178 -10.90 12.90 -1.51
CA SER A 178 -12.12 12.97 -2.32
C SER A 178 -12.95 11.69 -2.15
N ILE A 179 -12.27 10.55 -2.20
CA ILE A 179 -12.86 9.22 -2.03
C ILE A 179 -12.03 8.44 -1.03
N GLY A 180 -12.68 7.74 -0.09
CA GLY A 180 -11.97 6.87 0.85
C GLY A 180 -11.35 5.67 0.13
N ILE A 181 -12.21 4.82 -0.45
CA ILE A 181 -11.77 3.69 -1.27
C ILE A 181 -12.46 3.75 -2.62
N TYR A 182 -11.68 3.86 -3.71
CA TYR A 182 -12.15 3.64 -5.07
C TYR A 182 -11.54 2.34 -5.60
N MET A 183 -12.37 1.35 -5.94
CA MET A 183 -11.94 0.16 -6.67
C MET A 183 -12.88 -0.16 -7.82
N GLN A 184 -12.32 -0.43 -8.99
CA GLN A 184 -13.07 -0.77 -10.19
C GLN A 184 -12.47 -2.01 -10.86
N GLY A 185 -13.31 -3.02 -11.11
CA GLY A 185 -12.98 -4.18 -11.93
C GLY A 185 -12.85 -3.85 -13.42
N GLY A 186 -12.46 -4.82 -14.23
CA GLY A 186 -12.18 -4.59 -15.65
C GLY A 186 -13.42 -4.29 -16.50
N SER A 187 -14.53 -5.00 -16.25
CA SER A 187 -15.79 -4.87 -16.98
C SER A 187 -16.93 -5.59 -16.26
N SER A 188 -18.15 -5.56 -16.81
CA SER A 188 -19.28 -6.38 -16.31
C SER A 188 -19.06 -7.89 -16.38
N THR A 189 -18.01 -8.36 -17.07
CA THR A 189 -17.64 -9.78 -17.18
C THR A 189 -16.28 -10.10 -16.54
N SER A 190 -15.53 -9.07 -16.16
CA SER A 190 -14.24 -9.19 -15.45
C SER A 190 -14.34 -8.43 -14.14
N LEU A 191 -14.99 -9.08 -13.17
CA LEU A 191 -15.25 -8.53 -11.85
C LEU A 191 -14.02 -8.68 -10.95
N ASN A 192 -13.85 -7.72 -10.04
CA ASN A 192 -13.01 -7.92 -8.87
C ASN A 192 -13.76 -8.78 -7.86
N ALA A 193 -13.03 -9.70 -7.20
CA ALA A 193 -13.63 -10.63 -6.25
C ALA A 193 -13.23 -10.34 -4.80
N GLY A 194 -14.12 -10.59 -3.85
CA GLY A 194 -13.75 -10.84 -2.44
C GLY A 194 -13.09 -9.66 -1.72
N ALA A 195 -13.47 -8.42 -2.05
CA ALA A 195 -13.07 -7.25 -1.27
C ALA A 195 -13.68 -7.31 0.14
N VAL A 196 -12.87 -7.04 1.17
CA VAL A 196 -13.33 -7.00 2.57
C VAL A 196 -13.05 -5.61 3.12
N ILE A 197 -14.10 -4.86 3.46
CA ILE A 197 -14.01 -3.52 4.07
C ILE A 197 -14.73 -3.58 5.42
N ASN A 198 -14.02 -3.98 6.46
CA ASN A 198 -14.60 -4.32 7.76
C ASN A 198 -14.06 -3.44 8.90
N ASN A 199 -14.93 -3.00 9.82
CA ASN A 199 -14.54 -2.23 11.01
C ASN A 199 -13.66 -1.00 10.76
N ASN A 200 -13.79 -0.34 9.61
CA ASN A 200 -13.04 0.87 9.31
C ASN A 200 -13.83 2.11 9.73
N VAL A 201 -13.11 3.15 10.16
CA VAL A 201 -13.67 4.48 10.42
C VAL A 201 -13.31 5.39 9.26
N PHE A 202 -14.32 6.02 8.67
CA PHE A 202 -14.17 6.99 7.58
C PHE A 202 -14.59 8.37 8.07
N SER A 203 -13.74 9.38 7.86
CA SER A 203 -14.00 10.76 8.26
C SER A 203 -13.61 11.72 7.14
N ASN A 204 -14.49 12.67 6.82
CA ASN A 204 -14.26 13.81 5.93
C ASN A 204 -13.98 13.48 4.45
N GLN A 205 -14.55 12.40 3.90
CA GLN A 205 -14.52 12.19 2.44
C GLN A 205 -15.43 13.19 1.74
N TYR A 206 -14.92 13.92 0.73
CA TYR A 206 -15.71 14.95 0.04
C TYR A 206 -16.76 14.39 -0.92
N ARG A 207 -16.43 13.34 -1.68
CA ARG A 207 -17.27 12.78 -2.74
C ARG A 207 -17.92 11.47 -2.33
N TRP A 208 -17.13 10.45 -2.00
CA TRP A 208 -17.64 9.13 -1.63
C TRP A 208 -16.80 8.49 -0.52
N VAL A 209 -17.45 7.80 0.42
CA VAL A 209 -16.75 7.02 1.44
C VAL A 209 -16.09 5.80 0.80
N VAL A 210 -16.88 5.00 0.09
CA VAL A 210 -16.45 3.83 -0.67
C VAL A 210 -17.19 3.82 -2.02
N ALA A 211 -16.45 3.62 -3.10
CA ALA A 211 -16.98 3.53 -4.46
C ALA A 211 -16.40 2.28 -5.13
N LEU A 212 -17.25 1.27 -5.31
CA LEU A 212 -16.89 -0.02 -5.88
C LEU A 212 -17.67 -0.26 -7.18
N TYR A 213 -16.96 -0.58 -8.26
CA TYR A 213 -17.56 -0.86 -9.57
C TYR A 213 -17.06 -2.21 -10.07
N TYR A 214 -17.94 -2.98 -10.72
CA TYR A 214 -17.60 -4.31 -11.24
C TYR A 214 -16.97 -5.22 -10.17
N GLN A 215 -17.71 -5.43 -9.07
CA GLN A 215 -17.37 -6.39 -8.01
C GLN A 215 -18.34 -7.57 -8.05
N ASP A 216 -17.93 -8.71 -7.49
CA ASP A 216 -18.82 -9.85 -7.18
C ASP A 216 -19.58 -9.72 -5.86
#